data_AF-A0A317I0W1-F1
#
_entry.id   AF-A0A317I0W1-F1
#
_cell.length_a   1.000
_cell.length_b   1.000
_cell.length_c   1.000
_cell.angle_alpha   90.00
_cell.angle_beta   90.00
_cell.angle_gamma   90.00
#
_symmetry.space_group_name_H-M   'P 1'
#
loop_
_entity.id
_entity.type
_entity.pdbx_description
1 polymer ?
#
loop_
_entity_poly.entity_id
_entity_poly.type
_entity_poly.pdbx_seq_one_letter_code
_entity_poly.pdbx_strand_id
1 'polypeptide(L)'
;MGAAPGGPAPQGRASGEKRYNLTVSINFQNLLNNVNLAPPVGNLSSPNFGESLGLSGSFGGFGGGGGGTGAGNRRIYAQVRLTF
;
A
#
# COMPACT_ATOMS: atom_id res chain seq x y z
N MET A 1 -13.86 -37.34 -46.41
CA MET A 1 -13.54 -35.94 -46.77
C MET A 1 -13.89 -35.13 -45.52
N GLY A 2 -13.02 -34.73 -44.60
CA GLY A 2 -11.67 -34.16 -44.68
C GLY A 2 -11.74 -32.96 -43.73
N ALA A 3 -11.20 -33.08 -42.52
CA ALA A 3 -11.33 -32.10 -41.44
C ALA A 3 -10.81 -30.72 -41.87
N ALA A 4 -11.54 -29.66 -41.51
CA ALA A 4 -11.13 -28.29 -41.73
C ALA A 4 -9.84 -27.99 -40.92
N PRO A 5 -8.80 -27.38 -41.52
CA PRO A 5 -7.58 -27.06 -40.81
C PRO A 5 -7.86 -25.98 -39.76
N GLY A 6 -7.64 -26.30 -38.50
CA GLY A 6 -7.54 -25.31 -37.43
C GLY A 6 -6.45 -24.30 -37.77
N GLY A 7 -6.86 -23.05 -37.97
CA GLY A 7 -5.93 -21.95 -38.14
C GLY A 7 -5.06 -21.79 -36.89
N PRO A 8 -3.76 -21.48 -37.03
CA PRO A 8 -2.88 -21.28 -35.89
C PRO A 8 -3.42 -20.16 -35.01
N ALA A 9 -3.74 -20.49 -33.76
CA ALA A 9 -3.99 -19.50 -32.73
C ALA A 9 -2.73 -18.61 -32.59
N PRO A 10 -2.88 -17.30 -32.33
CA PRO A 10 -1.75 -16.44 -32.06
C PRO A 10 -0.96 -16.99 -30.86
N GLN A 11 0.20 -17.57 -31.15
CA GLN A 11 1.16 -18.04 -30.16
C GLN A 11 1.55 -16.81 -29.32
N GLY A 12 0.95 -16.71 -28.13
CA GLY A 12 1.34 -15.72 -27.14
C GLY A 12 2.85 -15.76 -26.99
N ARG A 13 3.50 -14.58 -27.08
CA ARG A 13 4.95 -14.35 -27.01
C ARG A 13 5.63 -15.45 -26.20
N ALA A 14 6.36 -16.34 -26.88
CA ALA A 14 7.35 -17.17 -26.23
C ALA A 14 8.44 -16.23 -25.69
N SER A 15 8.24 -15.72 -24.48
CA SER A 15 9.33 -15.15 -23.72
C SER A 15 10.31 -16.30 -23.49
N GLY A 16 11.48 -16.24 -24.11
CA GLY A 16 12.55 -17.21 -23.89
C GLY A 16 12.75 -17.48 -22.40
N GLU A 17 13.16 -18.69 -22.07
CA GLU A 17 13.32 -19.23 -20.72
C GLU A 17 14.06 -18.22 -19.81
N LYS A 18 13.30 -17.51 -18.96
CA LYS A 18 13.84 -16.47 -18.07
C LYS A 18 14.37 -17.15 -16.81
N ARG A 19 15.67 -17.42 -16.79
CA ARG A 19 16.38 -18.04 -15.66
C ARG A 19 16.50 -17.14 -14.41
N TYR A 20 16.23 -15.85 -14.55
CA TYR A 20 16.31 -14.87 -13.47
C TYR A 20 15.21 -13.81 -13.63
N ASN A 21 14.66 -13.33 -12.51
CA ASN A 21 13.68 -12.25 -12.46
C ASN A 21 14.07 -11.22 -11.39
N LEU A 22 14.09 -9.93 -11.75
CA LEU A 22 14.33 -8.83 -10.83
C LEU A 22 13.07 -7.97 -10.71
N THR A 23 12.47 -7.93 -9.53
CA THR A 23 11.35 -7.05 -9.20
C THR A 23 11.81 -5.94 -8.27
N VAL A 24 11.55 -4.69 -8.66
CA VAL A 24 11.74 -3.51 -7.81
C VAL A 24 10.36 -2.98 -7.42
N SER A 25 10.16 -2.70 -6.14
CA SER A 25 8.90 -2.19 -5.60
C SER A 25 9.16 -0.99 -4.71
N ILE A 26 8.38 0.07 -4.90
CA ILE A 26 8.44 1.28 -4.08
C ILE A 26 7.02 1.59 -3.58
N ASN A 27 6.86 1.73 -2.27
CA ASN A 27 5.61 2.12 -1.64
C ASN A 27 5.79 3.48 -0.96
N PHE A 28 4.89 4.40 -1.26
CA PHE A 28 4.86 5.73 -0.67
C PHE A 28 3.65 5.82 0.27
N GLN A 29 3.90 6.10 1.55
CA GLN A 29 2.88 6.46 2.52
C GLN A 29 2.96 7.96 2.77
N ASN A 30 1.83 8.64 2.61
CA ASN A 30 1.74 10.10 2.73
C ASN A 30 2.68 10.86 1.77
N LEU A 31 2.56 10.58 0.47
CA LEU A 31 3.39 11.20 -0.57
C LEU A 31 3.28 12.73 -0.60
N LEU A 32 2.13 13.31 -0.25
CA LEU A 32 1.89 14.75 -0.29
C LEU A 32 2.07 15.45 1.07
N ASN A 33 2.53 14.72 2.10
CA ASN A 33 2.74 15.26 3.44
C ASN A 33 1.47 15.88 4.08
N ASN A 34 0.33 15.20 3.98
CA ASN A 34 -0.87 15.54 4.73
C ASN A 34 -0.67 15.30 6.22
N VAL A 35 -1.03 16.28 7.05
CA VAL A 35 -1.00 16.13 8.52
C VAL A 35 -2.20 15.29 8.94
N ASN A 36 -1.94 14.23 9.71
CA ASN A 36 -3.00 13.35 10.21
C ASN A 36 -3.27 13.75 11.66
N LEU A 37 -4.34 14.52 11.88
CA LEU A 37 -4.73 15.02 13.20
C LEU A 37 -5.40 13.93 14.04
N ALA A 38 -5.21 13.97 15.35
CA ALA A 38 -5.91 13.14 16.31
C ALA A 38 -7.41 13.51 16.37
N PRO A 39 -8.26 12.64 16.94
CA PRO A 39 -9.64 13.02 17.24
C PRO A 39 -9.71 14.33 18.05
N PRO A 40 -10.63 15.25 17.71
CA PRO A 40 -10.79 16.50 18.46
C PRO A 40 -11.25 16.30 19.90
N VAL A 41 -11.00 17.27 20.77
CA VAL A 41 -11.47 17.25 22.17
C VAL A 41 -13.01 17.28 22.22
N GLY A 42 -13.60 16.22 22.78
CA GLY A 42 -15.06 16.07 22.89
C GLY A 42 -15.71 16.67 24.14
N ASN A 43 -14.94 17.25 25.06
CA ASN A 43 -15.47 17.85 26.29
C ASN A 43 -15.95 19.29 26.05
N LEU A 44 -17.27 19.51 26.12
CA LEU A 44 -17.90 20.83 25.92
C LEU A 44 -17.48 21.90 26.94
N SER A 45 -16.95 21.52 28.10
CA SER A 45 -16.41 22.45 29.10
C SER A 45 -14.95 22.81 28.85
N SER A 46 -14.29 22.20 27.86
CA SER A 46 -12.90 22.52 27.50
C SER A 46 -12.84 23.77 26.63
N PRO A 47 -11.89 24.70 26.88
CA PRO A 47 -11.64 25.81 25.96
C PRO A 47 -11.16 25.33 24.57
N ASN A 48 -10.66 24.08 24.48
CA ASN A 48 -10.20 23.47 23.23
C ASN A 48 -11.24 22.53 22.62
N PHE A 49 -12.52 22.63 22.99
CA PHE A 49 -13.58 21.79 22.42
C PHE A 49 -13.57 21.87 20.88
N GLY A 50 -13.59 20.71 20.22
CA GLY A 50 -13.55 20.64 18.76
C GLY A 50 -12.15 20.84 18.14
N GLU A 51 -11.11 21.04 18.95
CA GLU A 51 -9.72 21.12 18.46
C GLU A 51 -8.97 19.80 18.58
N SER A 52 -8.13 19.49 17.58
CA SER A 52 -7.19 18.37 17.62
C SER A 52 -5.85 18.81 18.19
N LEU A 53 -5.56 18.41 19.42
CA LEU A 53 -4.32 18.81 20.13
C LEU A 53 -3.12 17.89 19.86
N GLY A 54 -3.23 16.96 18.91
CA GLY A 54 -2.18 16.00 18.60
C GLY A 54 -2.32 15.39 17.21
N LEU A 55 -1.37 14.52 16.85
CA LEU A 55 -1.40 13.72 15.63
C LEU A 55 -2.09 12.38 15.89
N SER A 56 -2.74 11.84 14.86
CA SER A 56 -3.39 10.53 14.92
C SER A 56 -2.36 9.44 15.24
N GLY A 57 -2.61 8.68 16.29
CA GLY A 57 -1.89 7.44 16.56
C GLY A 57 -2.35 6.32 15.63
N SER A 58 -1.53 5.28 15.48
CA SER A 58 -1.80 4.06 14.69
C SER A 58 -3.29 3.69 14.59
N PHE A 59 -3.83 3.64 13.37
CA PHE A 59 -5.18 3.10 13.14
C PHE A 59 -5.19 1.61 13.50
N GLY A 60 -6.06 1.23 14.45
CA GLY A 60 -6.23 -0.14 14.94
C GLY A 60 -5.92 -0.27 16.42
N GLY A 61 -6.90 0.00 17.28
CA GLY A 61 -6.71 0.00 18.73
C GLY A 61 -7.96 -0.09 19.59
N PHE A 62 -9.08 -0.61 19.06
CA PHE A 62 -10.04 -1.35 19.91
C PHE A 62 -9.69 -2.83 19.74
N GLY A 63 -8.76 -3.30 20.56
CA GLY A 63 -8.36 -4.71 20.60
C GLY A 63 -7.26 -5.11 19.61
N GLY A 64 -6.19 -5.69 20.16
CA GLY A 64 -5.38 -6.69 19.48
C GLY A 64 -4.41 -6.20 18.40
N GLY A 65 -3.18 -5.92 18.83
CA GLY A 65 -1.95 -6.32 18.15
C GLY A 65 -1.93 -6.27 16.62
N GLY A 66 -1.87 -5.07 16.05
CA GLY A 66 -1.47 -4.88 14.66
C GLY A 66 -0.53 -3.69 14.62
N GLY A 67 0.76 -3.94 14.42
CA GLY A 67 1.79 -2.91 14.28
C GLY A 67 1.49 -2.02 13.07
N GLY A 68 0.65 -1.00 13.26
CA GLY A 68 0.34 -0.01 12.25
C GLY A 68 1.49 0.97 12.14
N THR A 69 1.97 1.14 10.91
CA THR A 69 2.92 2.18 10.57
C THR A 69 2.23 3.51 10.83
N GLY A 70 2.65 4.18 11.91
CA GLY A 70 2.03 5.37 12.51
C GLY A 70 1.21 6.19 11.52
N ALA A 71 -0.06 6.40 11.85
CA ALA A 71 -1.00 7.11 11.01
C ALA A 71 -0.44 8.50 10.65
N GLY A 72 0.17 8.59 9.46
CA GLY A 72 0.43 9.87 8.82
C GLY A 72 1.86 10.37 8.69
N ASN A 73 2.89 9.64 9.09
CA ASN A 73 4.25 10.10 8.79
C ASN A 73 4.59 9.82 7.31
N ARG A 74 5.27 10.78 6.65
CA ARG A 74 5.79 10.59 5.29
C ARG A 74 6.84 9.50 5.28
N ARG A 75 6.56 8.40 4.57
CA ARG A 75 7.43 7.22 4.56
C ARG A 75 7.52 6.61 3.17
N ILE A 76 8.70 6.07 2.86
CA ILE A 76 9.01 5.42 1.59
C ILE A 76 9.57 4.05 1.92
N TYR A 77 8.99 3.00 1.37
CA TYR A 77 9.53 1.64 1.43
C TYR A 77 10.02 1.24 0.06
N ALA A 78 11.25 0.72 -0.01
CA ALA A 78 11.80 0.16 -1.24
C ALA A 78 12.13 -1.31 -1.00
N GLN A 79 11.77 -2.17 -1.96
CA GLN A 79 12.07 -3.59 -1.95
C GLN A 79 12.65 -3.98 -3.31
N VAL A 80 13.70 -4.78 -3.27
CA VAL A 80 14.27 -5.45 -4.45
C VAL A 80 14.17 -6.95 -4.21
N ARG A 81 13.64 -7.68 -5.19
CA ARG A 81 13.50 -9.14 -5.15
C ARG A 81 14.13 -9.73 -6.41
N LEU A 82 15.16 -10.55 -6.21
CA LEU A 82 15.74 -11.41 -7.23
C LEU A 82 15.17 -12.82 -7.06
N THR A 83 14.64 -13.40 -8.13
CA THR A 83 14.23 -14.81 -8.21
C THR A 83 15.12 -15.50 -9.25
N PHE A 84 15.57 -16.70 -8.94
CA PHE A 84 16.46 -17.53 -9.77
C PHE A 84 15.96 -18.98 -9.79
#